data_AF-A0A496TW51-F1
#
_entry.id   AF-A0A496TW51-F1
#
_cell.length_a   1.000
_cell.length_b   1.000
_cell.length_c   1.000
_cell.angle_alpha   90.00
_cell.angle_beta   90.00
_cell.angle_gamma   90.00
#
_symmetry.space_group_name_H-M   'P 1'
#
loop_
_entity.id
_entity.type
_entity.pdbx_description
1 polymer ?
#
loop_
_entity_poly.entity_id
_entity_poly.type
_entity_poly.pdbx_seq_one_letter_code
_entity_poly.pdbx_strand_id
1 'polypeptide(L)'
;MNSEIKLYEQGLEEYPKSSIILSNLMMTLWIVLGTIACWFLNPIFAWIYLAFAVIMVGIVLRKLVCTHCYYYDKWCCLGWGKLSALFFKQGDMNRFNTSIGLTLAGPTYGLLSLIPTILIIISMIH
;
A
#
# COMPACT_ATOMS: atom_id res chain seq x y z
N MET A 1 7.08 34.30 -1.65
CA MET A 1 7.34 33.79 -0.28
C MET A 1 7.58 32.30 -0.43
N ASN A 2 8.85 31.89 -0.50
CA ASN A 2 9.23 30.49 -0.64
C ASN A 2 9.06 29.86 0.74
N SER A 3 7.92 29.23 0.99
CA SER A 3 7.67 28.52 2.25
C SER A 3 8.53 27.27 2.25
N GLU A 4 9.78 27.40 2.73
CA GLU A 4 10.63 26.25 2.98
C GLU A 4 9.89 25.36 3.97
N ILE A 5 9.41 24.23 3.46
CA ILE A 5 8.74 23.20 4.22
C ILE A 5 9.77 22.76 5.27
N LYS A 6 9.60 23.18 6.53
CA LYS A 6 10.42 22.71 7.64
C LYS A 6 10.17 21.22 7.81
N LEU A 7 11.00 20.42 7.16
CA LEU A 7 11.05 18.97 7.37
C LEU A 7 11.55 18.74 8.79
N TYR A 8 10.89 17.83 9.51
CA TYR A 8 11.27 17.46 10.86
C TYR A 8 12.66 16.80 10.84
N GLU A 9 13.71 17.52 11.23
CA GLU A 9 15.12 17.08 11.14
C GLU A 9 15.45 15.87 12.02
N GLN A 10 14.61 15.55 13.01
CA GLN A 10 14.74 14.35 13.84
C GLN A 10 14.13 13.08 13.19
N GLY A 11 13.60 13.17 11.96
CA GLY A 11 13.05 12.04 11.24
C GLY A 11 14.14 11.08 10.73
N LEU A 12 13.86 9.77 10.74
CA LEU A 12 14.73 8.79 10.11
C LEU A 12 14.76 9.01 8.59
N GLU A 13 15.91 9.39 8.05
CA GLU A 13 16.11 9.55 6.61
C GLU A 13 16.01 8.21 5.86
N GLU A 14 16.46 7.13 6.50
CA GLU A 14 16.34 5.76 6.01
C GLU A 14 15.87 4.81 7.11
N TYR A 15 14.92 3.93 6.76
CA TYR A 15 14.43 2.89 7.67
C TYR A 15 15.35 1.66 7.66
N PRO A 16 15.53 0.98 8.82
CA PRO A 16 16.32 -0.24 8.88
C PRO A 16 15.66 -1.35 8.04
N LYS A 17 16.48 -2.11 7.32
CA LYS A 17 16.02 -3.19 6.41
C LYS A 17 15.18 -4.26 7.12
N SER A 18 15.43 -4.52 8.41
CA SER A 18 14.63 -5.43 9.22
C SER A 18 13.16 -5.00 9.31
N SER A 19 12.90 -3.71 9.52
CA SER A 19 11.54 -3.16 9.54
C SER A 19 10.86 -3.31 8.19
N ILE A 20 11.60 -3.17 7.09
CA ILE A 20 11.08 -3.31 5.73
C ILE A 20 10.62 -4.75 5.47
N ILE A 21 11.44 -5.72 5.86
CA ILE A 21 11.13 -7.14 5.71
C ILE A 21 9.90 -7.48 6.55
N LEU A 22 9.86 -7.05 7.82
CA LEU A 22 8.73 -7.32 8.71
C LEU A 22 7.43 -6.69 8.20
N SER A 23 7.46 -5.43 7.75
CA SER A 23 6.29 -4.73 7.23
C SER A 23 5.74 -5.38 5.95
N ASN A 24 6.61 -5.79 5.02
CA ASN A 24 6.17 -6.50 3.82
C ASN A 24 5.64 -7.89 4.16
N LEU A 25 6.26 -8.60 5.10
CA LEU A 25 5.75 -9.90 5.57
C LEU A 25 4.35 -9.77 6.15
N MET A 26 4.11 -8.77 7.01
CA MET A 26 2.79 -8.48 7.57
C MET A 26 1.76 -8.15 6.48
N MET A 27 2.14 -7.33 5.49
CA MET A 27 1.28 -6.99 4.35
C MET A 27 0.93 -8.22 3.51
N THR A 28 1.91 -9.06 3.18
CA THR A 28 1.69 -10.30 2.43
C THR A 28 0.81 -11.26 3.22
N LEU A 29 1.06 -11.43 4.51
CA LEU A 29 0.25 -12.28 5.37
C LEU A 29 -1.21 -11.79 5.42
N TRP A 30 -1.42 -10.48 5.54
CA TRP A 30 -2.76 -9.89 5.53
C TRP A 30 -3.49 -10.15 4.21
N ILE A 31 -2.85 -9.96 3.06
CA ILE A 31 -3.43 -10.26 1.75
C ILE A 31 -3.72 -11.76 1.61
N VAL A 32 -2.79 -12.64 2.01
CA VAL A 32 -2.96 -14.09 1.93
C VAL A 32 -4.14 -14.56 2.77
N LEU A 33 -4.26 -14.08 4.01
CA LEU A 33 -5.41 -14.38 4.87
C LEU A 33 -6.72 -13.91 4.24
N GLY A 34 -6.74 -12.70 3.64
CA GLY A 34 -7.90 -12.20 2.91
C GLY A 34 -8.25 -13.06 1.69
N THR A 35 -7.27 -13.52 0.93
CA THR A 35 -7.47 -14.41 -0.22
C THR A 35 -8.03 -15.76 0.22
N ILE A 36 -7.50 -16.34 1.30
CA ILE A 36 -7.99 -17.61 1.87
C ILE A 36 -9.44 -17.44 2.35
N ALA A 37 -9.76 -16.34 3.02
CA ALA A 37 -11.13 -16.02 3.42
C ALA A 37 -12.10 -15.99 2.23
N CYS A 38 -11.73 -15.34 1.13
CA CYS A 38 -12.52 -15.34 -0.10
C CYS A 38 -12.62 -16.73 -0.75
N TRP A 39 -11.59 -17.57 -0.60
CA TRP A 39 -11.53 -18.91 -1.20
C TRP A 39 -12.57 -19.87 -0.60
N PHE A 40 -12.83 -19.74 0.70
CA PHE A 40 -13.85 -20.55 1.38
C PHE A 40 -15.25 -20.38 0.78
N LEU A 41 -15.57 -19.18 0.27
CA LEU A 41 -16.84 -18.95 -0.41
C LEU A 41 -16.78 -19.39 -1.89
N ASN A 42 -15.80 -18.89 -2.64
CA ASN A 42 -15.60 -19.29 -4.03
C ASN A 42 -14.18 -18.95 -4.52
N PRO A 43 -13.48 -19.89 -5.19
CA PRO A 43 -12.16 -19.64 -5.77
C PRO A 43 -12.12 -18.43 -6.73
N ILE A 44 -13.20 -18.15 -7.48
CA ILE A 44 -13.26 -17.01 -8.40
C ILE A 44 -13.16 -15.69 -7.63
N PHE A 45 -13.86 -15.55 -6.49
CA PHE A 45 -13.77 -14.35 -5.66
C PHE A 45 -12.37 -14.17 -5.07
N ALA A 46 -11.71 -15.26 -4.70
CA ALA A 46 -10.33 -15.20 -4.21
C ALA A 46 -9.35 -14.67 -5.27
N TRP A 47 -9.46 -15.13 -6.52
CA TRP A 47 -8.63 -14.63 -7.62
C TRP A 47 -8.89 -13.16 -7.94
N ILE A 48 -10.16 -12.73 -7.94
CA ILE A 48 -10.53 -11.32 -8.13
C ILE A 48 -9.95 -10.45 -7.01
N TYR A 49 -10.11 -10.88 -5.75
CA TYR A 49 -9.57 -10.18 -4.59
C TYR A 49 -8.04 -10.08 -4.65
N LEU A 50 -7.35 -11.17 -4.96
CA LEU A 50 -5.89 -11.19 -5.06
C LEU A 50 -5.39 -10.26 -6.18
N ALA A 51 -6.02 -10.32 -7.36
CA ALA A 51 -5.68 -9.44 -8.47
C ALA A 51 -5.90 -7.97 -8.10
N PHE A 52 -7.04 -7.64 -7.47
CA PHE A 52 -7.31 -6.29 -6.98
C PHE A 52 -6.24 -5.83 -5.98
N ALA A 53 -5.90 -6.66 -4.98
CA ALA A 53 -4.90 -6.34 -3.98
C ALA A 53 -3.53 -6.06 -4.61
N VAL A 54 -3.06 -6.94 -5.50
CA VAL A 54 -1.75 -6.80 -6.16
C VAL A 54 -1.71 -5.56 -7.06
N ILE A 55 -2.76 -5.31 -7.85
CA ILE A 55 -2.81 -4.15 -8.76
C ILE A 55 -2.89 -2.85 -7.95
N MET A 56 -3.82 -2.77 -7.01
CA MET A 56 -4.05 -1.53 -6.25
C MET A 56 -2.88 -1.21 -5.32
N VAL A 57 -2.44 -2.18 -4.51
CA VAL A 57 -1.38 -1.99 -3.51
C VAL A 57 0.00 -2.03 -4.16
N GLY A 58 0.22 -2.90 -5.16
CA GLY A 58 1.53 -3.07 -5.79
C GLY A 58 1.84 -2.06 -6.88
N ILE A 59 0.84 -1.55 -7.60
CA ILE A 59 1.05 -0.70 -8.78
C ILE A 59 0.42 0.67 -8.60
N VAL A 60 -0.91 0.74 -8.44
CA VAL A 60 -1.67 2.01 -8.49
C VAL A 60 -1.26 2.93 -7.35
N LEU A 61 -1.27 2.45 -6.11
CA LEU A 61 -0.85 3.23 -4.94
C LEU A 61 0.64 3.59 -4.98
N ARG A 62 1.51 2.70 -5.49
CA ARG A 62 2.94 3.01 -5.63
C ARG A 62 3.20 4.10 -6.66
N LYS A 63 2.46 4.09 -7.75
CA LYS A 63 2.54 5.10 -8.79
C LYS A 63 1.96 6.44 -8.35
N LEU A 64 0.87 6.44 -7.59
CA LEU A 64 0.16 7.69 -7.22
C LEU A 64 0.66 8.32 -5.93
N VAL A 65 1.15 7.53 -4.97
CA VAL A 65 1.61 8.02 -3.66
C VAL A 65 3.14 8.12 -3.65
N CYS A 66 3.84 7.03 -3.95
CA CYS A 66 5.28 6.96 -3.72
C CYS A 66 6.10 7.82 -4.69
N THR A 67 5.60 8.11 -5.90
CA THR A 67 6.27 9.00 -6.87
C THR A 67 6.30 10.47 -6.43
N HIS A 68 5.36 10.87 -5.59
CA HIS A 68 5.26 12.22 -5.03
C HIS A 68 5.75 12.28 -3.57
N CYS A 69 6.16 11.16 -2.99
CA CYS A 69 6.56 11.08 -1.59
C CYS A 69 8.02 11.53 -1.40
N TYR A 70 8.32 12.13 -0.24
CA TYR A 70 9.68 12.50 0.17
C TYR A 70 10.66 11.30 0.16
N TYR A 71 10.16 10.09 0.46
CA TYR A 71 10.96 8.87 0.44
C TYR A 71 11.09 8.23 -0.96
N TYR A 72 10.78 8.94 -2.04
CA TYR A 72 11.04 8.46 -3.40
C TYR A 72 12.54 8.16 -3.57
N ASP A 73 12.86 7.00 -4.14
CA ASP A 73 14.23 6.46 -4.25
C ASP A 73 14.98 6.26 -2.91
N LYS A 74 14.27 6.37 -1.77
CA LYS A 74 14.82 6.10 -0.43
C LYS A 74 14.18 4.85 0.19
N TRP A 75 14.83 4.32 1.23
CA TRP A 75 14.29 3.22 2.03
C TRP A 75 13.25 3.73 3.03
N CYS A 76 11.96 3.70 2.65
CA CYS A 76 10.85 3.92 3.58
C CYS A 76 10.56 2.68 4.44
N CYS A 77 9.69 2.80 5.44
CA CYS A 77 9.28 1.69 6.33
C CYS A 77 8.81 0.42 5.58
N LEU A 78 8.32 0.56 4.36
CA LEU A 78 7.86 -0.54 3.51
C LEU A 78 8.81 -0.82 2.33
N GLY A 79 9.87 -0.03 2.14
CA GLY A 79 10.78 -0.13 0.99
C GLY A 79 10.16 0.25 -0.36
N TRP A 80 8.90 0.70 -0.36
CA TRP A 80 8.11 0.98 -1.55
C TRP A 80 8.53 2.24 -2.30
N GLY A 81 9.24 3.16 -1.66
CA GLY A 81 9.83 4.33 -2.32
C GLY A 81 10.83 3.93 -3.39
N LYS A 82 11.74 3.01 -3.04
CA LYS A 82 12.73 2.42 -3.96
C LYS A 82 12.08 1.55 -5.04
N LEU A 83 11.06 0.77 -4.67
CA LEU A 83 10.29 -0.01 -5.63
C LEU A 83 9.61 0.91 -6.67
N SER A 84 9.00 2.00 -6.23
CA SER A 84 8.36 2.96 -7.12
C SER A 84 9.36 3.65 -8.04
N ALA A 85 10.55 3.98 -7.55
CA ALA A 85 11.62 4.58 -8.36
C ALA A 85 12.11 3.66 -9.49
N LEU A 86 12.08 2.33 -9.29
CA LEU A 86 12.42 1.36 -10.33
C LEU A 86 11.41 1.35 -11.49
N PHE A 87 10.12 1.51 -11.20
CA PHE A 87 9.04 1.37 -12.19
C PHE A 87 8.52 2.71 -12.73
N PHE A 88 8.66 3.80 -11.98
CA PHE A 88 8.05 5.09 -12.26
C PHE A 88 9.03 6.23 -12.02
N LYS A 89 8.94 7.27 -12.85
CA LYS A 89 9.71 8.52 -12.67
C LYS A 89 9.16 9.34 -11.51
N GLN A 90 10.03 10.13 -10.88
CA GLN A 90 9.67 11.04 -9.81
C GLN A 90 8.66 12.09 -10.29
N GLY A 91 7.62 12.32 -9.48
CA GLY A 91 6.65 13.37 -9.69
C GLY A 91 6.97 14.64 -8.88
N ASP A 92 6.03 15.60 -8.90
CA ASP A 92 6.14 16.82 -8.09
C ASP A 92 5.84 16.54 -6.62
N MET A 93 6.84 16.69 -5.75
CA MET A 93 6.72 16.45 -4.30
C MET A 93 5.77 17.43 -3.60
N ASN A 94 5.59 18.64 -4.13
CA ASN A 94 4.69 19.64 -3.53
C ASN A 94 3.22 19.24 -3.61
N ARG A 95 2.89 18.27 -4.49
CA ARG A 95 1.53 17.76 -4.67
C ARG A 95 1.23 16.52 -3.84
N PHE A 96 2.11 16.11 -2.94
CA PHE A 96 1.91 14.89 -2.15
C PHE A 96 0.61 14.92 -1.33
N ASN A 97 0.35 16.01 -0.61
CA ASN A 97 -0.82 16.14 0.26
C ASN A 97 -2.14 16.22 -0.54
N THR A 98 -2.08 16.72 -1.77
CA THR A 98 -3.21 16.78 -2.71
C THR A 98 -3.24 15.60 -3.68
N SER A 99 -2.38 14.59 -3.48
CA SER A 99 -2.31 13.46 -4.40
C SER A 99 -3.56 12.59 -4.27
N ILE A 100 -4.14 12.22 -5.42
CA ILE A 100 -5.28 11.31 -5.50
C ILE A 100 -4.95 9.97 -4.82
N GLY A 101 -3.68 9.55 -4.87
CA GLY A 101 -3.20 8.34 -4.22
C GLY A 101 -3.43 8.34 -2.71
N LEU A 102 -3.24 9.48 -2.03
CA LEU A 102 -3.44 9.57 -0.58
C LEU A 102 -4.92 9.43 -0.21
N THR A 103 -5.80 10.06 -1.00
CA THR A 103 -7.26 9.91 -0.87
C THR A 103 -7.72 8.48 -1.14
N LEU A 104 -7.11 7.79 -2.11
CA LEU A 104 -7.44 6.39 -2.45
C LEU A 104 -6.85 5.38 -1.48
N ALA A 105 -5.78 5.70 -0.76
CA ALA A 105 -5.10 4.77 0.13
C ALA A 105 -6.04 4.26 1.24
N GLY A 106 -6.72 5.17 1.94
CA GLY A 106 -7.65 4.82 3.01
C GLY A 106 -8.76 3.85 2.56
N PRO A 107 -9.55 4.21 1.52
CA PRO A 107 -10.57 3.32 0.97
C PRO A 107 -10.00 1.99 0.47
N THR A 108 -8.84 1.99 -0.19
CA THR A 108 -8.24 0.74 -0.71
C THR A 108 -7.90 -0.23 0.41
N TYR A 109 -7.20 0.22 1.46
CA TYR A 109 -6.87 -0.63 2.60
C TYR A 109 -8.10 -1.01 3.43
N GLY A 110 -9.09 -0.12 3.53
CA GLY A 110 -10.38 -0.40 4.15
C GLY A 110 -11.12 -1.53 3.42
N LEU A 111 -11.25 -1.45 2.09
CA LEU A 111 -11.85 -2.48 1.26
C LEU A 111 -11.08 -3.80 1.35
N LEU A 112 -9.75 -3.73 1.39
CA LEU A 112 -8.88 -4.90 1.51
C LEU A 112 -9.15 -5.70 2.81
N SER A 113 -9.56 -5.03 3.89
CA SER A 113 -10.01 -5.68 5.14
C SER A 113 -11.49 -6.07 5.13
N LEU A 114 -12.37 -5.15 4.71
CA LEU A 114 -13.82 -5.32 4.86
C LEU A 114 -14.36 -6.43 3.97
N ILE A 115 -13.92 -6.51 2.71
CA ILE A 115 -14.38 -7.53 1.76
C ILE A 115 -14.15 -8.94 2.29
N PRO A 116 -12.91 -9.36 2.61
CA PRO A 116 -12.68 -10.74 3.08
C PRO A 116 -13.36 -11.01 4.43
N THR A 117 -13.48 -10.01 5.31
CA THR A 117 -14.19 -10.15 6.58
C THR A 117 -15.68 -10.42 6.37
N ILE A 118 -16.34 -9.71 5.46
CA ILE A 118 -17.74 -9.93 5.14
C ILE A 118 -17.92 -11.30 4.47
N LEU A 119 -17.04 -11.65 3.53
CA LEU A 119 -17.13 -12.90 2.78
C LEU A 119 -16.94 -14.13 3.67
N ILE A 120 -16.03 -14.09 4.64
CA ILE A 120 -15.86 -15.21 5.58
C ILE A 120 -17.05 -15.35 6.52
N ILE A 121 -17.65 -14.25 6.98
CA ILE A 121 -18.88 -14.29 7.79
C ILE A 121 -20.01 -14.93 7.00
N ILE A 122 -20.19 -14.56 5.73
CA ILE A 122 -21.19 -15.18 4.83
C ILE A 122 -20.90 -16.67 4.67
N SER A 123 -19.63 -17.04 4.45
CA SER A 123 -19.22 -18.44 4.31
C SER A 123 -19.42 -19.28 5.57
N MET A 124 -19.55 -18.68 6.74
CA MET A 124 -19.84 -19.41 7.99
C MET A 124 -21.34 -19.64 8.21
N ILE A 125 -22.20 -18.85 7.57
CA ILE A 125 -23.66 -18.91 7.71
C ILE A 125 -24.27 -19.89 6.69
N HIS A 126 -23.55 -20.18 5.60
CA HIS A 126 -23.98 -21.02 4.50
C HIS A 126 -23.19 -22.34 4.45
#